data_AF-A0A2E0ZBR6-F1
#
_entry.id   AF-A0A2E0ZBR6-F1
#
_cell.length_a   1.000
_cell.length_b   1.000
_cell.length_c   1.000
_cell.angle_alpha   90.00
_cell.angle_beta   90.00
_cell.angle_gamma   90.00
#
_symmetry.space_group_name_H-M   'P 1'
#
loop_
_entity.id
_entity.type
_entity.pdbx_description
1 polymer ?
#
loop_
_entity_poly.entity_id
_entity_poly.type
_entity_poly.pdbx_seq_one_letter_code
_entity_poly.pdbx_strand_id
1 'polypeptide(L)'
;MAASFAGARNLDERRRRRLATAAEDQAVTPARRVPSETPEYGDENSNRKVASVALFPVRKLISPRVWKHAFTGMFLFAVAALILTAGLHLESRPEQFGPGFAKLFEFETGRAVSYFSGGLMTLAGQIAFLIWWARSRSLHDYNGTYRVWAWASTFGVIFGFCLLTDAHVAFSLTVFWMWNVAFWKQDVLCWLAPTLVITGGLFWPLRHDMFECKGSRSLFSLAAGCWVIVAAMELGFDFPVVKNQQAAHAAVGMIGALSFFLSMLMHARFVLYETAEAPVVVQKPSLLRKVTGNVAMNFGGLTGRLGEIRANWTAARLEKAQAKKEKAEQRKAEKELAAKEKADAKLAKAEQLKADKAKAAAEKEAQAKAAKEKAAEEKAARAKAAEEKAAAAAARNNSEWEAEEEGESEPKKKPRFRLKSEAPTGSDGGSNSNSHWEAVDDSDDSDYDNDADDDYSSDDEDMQHLSRKERKKLKKMQRQQTRRAS
;
A
#
# COMPACT_ATOMS: atom_id res chain seq x y z
N MET A 1 -6.03 22.13 -4.16
CA MET A 1 -6.90 20.97 -4.48
C MET A 1 -6.00 19.78 -4.80
N ALA A 2 -5.79 18.87 -3.84
CA ALA A 2 -4.99 17.68 -4.07
C ALA A 2 -5.82 16.70 -4.91
N ALA A 3 -5.35 16.40 -6.13
CA ALA A 3 -5.92 15.34 -6.94
C ALA A 3 -5.77 14.03 -6.15
N SER A 4 -6.86 13.60 -5.53
CA SER A 4 -7.03 12.25 -5.03
C SER A 4 -6.87 11.33 -6.24
N PHE A 5 -5.68 10.78 -6.45
CA PHE A 5 -5.43 9.71 -7.41
C PHE A 5 -6.36 8.55 -7.07
N ALA A 6 -7.49 8.50 -7.78
CA ALA A 6 -8.52 7.50 -7.58
C ALA A 6 -7.94 6.13 -7.97
N GLY A 7 -7.68 5.29 -6.98
CA GLY A 7 -7.34 3.88 -7.19
C GLY A 7 -6.18 3.32 -6.37
N ALA A 8 -5.32 4.13 -5.77
CA ALA A 8 -4.26 3.61 -4.89
C ALA A 8 -4.81 3.36 -3.49
N ARG A 9 -5.00 2.09 -3.13
CA ARG A 9 -5.56 1.66 -1.83
C ARG A 9 -4.59 1.89 -0.66
N ASN A 10 -3.27 1.86 -0.92
CA ASN A 10 -2.22 2.02 0.09
C ASN A 10 -1.31 3.23 -0.20
N LEU A 11 -0.81 3.88 0.85
CA LEU A 11 0.14 5.01 0.77
C LEU A 11 1.43 4.64 0.02
N ASP A 12 1.92 3.42 0.22
CA ASP A 12 3.10 2.90 -0.49
C ASP A 12 2.93 2.88 -2.00
N GLU A 13 1.72 2.56 -2.48
CA GLU A 13 1.44 2.51 -3.89
C GLU A 13 1.39 3.93 -4.50
N ARG A 14 0.89 4.91 -3.73
CA ARG A 14 0.99 6.32 -4.11
C ARG A 14 2.45 6.77 -4.19
N ARG A 15 3.28 6.39 -3.21
CA ARG A 15 4.70 6.74 -3.20
C ARG A 15 5.44 6.14 -4.41
N ARG A 16 5.19 4.86 -4.72
CA ARG A 16 5.77 4.21 -5.90
C ARG A 16 5.35 4.86 -7.21
N ARG A 17 4.06 5.17 -7.37
CA ARG A 17 3.58 5.89 -8.57
C ARG A 17 4.23 7.25 -8.71
N ARG A 18 4.36 8.01 -7.61
CA ARG A 18 5.06 9.30 -7.61
C ARG A 18 6.53 9.17 -7.99
N LEU A 19 7.23 8.14 -7.50
CA LEU A 19 8.62 7.89 -7.85
C LEU A 19 8.79 7.45 -9.31
N ALA A 20 7.86 6.64 -9.83
CA ALA A 20 7.86 6.24 -11.24
C ALA A 20 7.65 7.45 -12.16
N THR A 21 6.64 8.29 -11.87
CA THR A 21 6.40 9.54 -12.63
C THR A 21 7.56 10.51 -12.50
N ALA A 22 8.15 10.66 -11.31
CA ALA A 22 9.30 11.56 -11.12
C ALA A 22 10.55 11.07 -11.88
N ALA A 23 10.74 9.76 -12.01
CA ALA A 23 11.83 9.18 -12.79
C ALA A 23 11.62 9.36 -14.30
N GLU A 24 10.38 9.22 -14.79
CA GLU A 24 10.03 9.52 -16.20
C GLU A 24 10.19 11.02 -16.50
N ASP A 25 9.76 11.90 -15.60
CA ASP A 25 9.90 13.34 -15.73
C ASP A 25 11.38 13.80 -15.72
N GLN A 26 12.26 13.09 -15.01
CA GLN A 26 13.70 13.38 -15.02
C GLN A 26 14.44 12.77 -16.21
N ALA A 27 13.99 11.64 -16.76
CA ALA A 27 14.65 10.97 -17.88
C ALA A 27 14.44 11.68 -19.23
N VAL A 28 13.44 12.57 -19.32
CA VAL A 28 13.18 13.38 -20.53
C VAL A 28 13.55 14.83 -20.25
N THR A 29 14.83 15.18 -20.40
CA THR A 29 15.16 16.57 -20.77
C THR A 29 14.37 16.88 -22.04
N PRO A 30 13.57 17.96 -22.09
CA PRO A 30 12.75 18.28 -23.25
C PRO A 30 13.67 18.67 -24.41
N ALA A 31 14.15 17.68 -25.15
CA ALA A 31 14.73 17.87 -26.46
C ALA A 31 13.61 18.46 -27.33
N ARG A 32 13.79 19.72 -27.69
CA ARG A 32 12.97 20.55 -28.57
C ARG A 32 12.21 19.69 -29.58
N ARG A 33 10.88 19.61 -29.40
CA ARG A 33 9.97 18.94 -30.34
C ARG A 33 10.19 19.50 -31.75
N VAL A 34 10.85 18.72 -32.59
CA VAL A 34 10.81 18.92 -34.05
C VAL A 34 9.53 18.23 -34.52
N PRO A 35 8.66 18.89 -35.29
CA PRO A 35 7.46 18.26 -35.82
C PRO A 35 7.88 17.32 -36.96
N SER A 36 8.19 16.07 -36.65
CA SER A 36 8.37 15.02 -37.65
C SER A 36 7.09 14.20 -37.78
N GLU A 37 6.79 13.89 -39.03
CA GLU A 37 5.72 13.09 -39.62
C GLU A 37 5.01 12.05 -38.73
N THR A 38 3.71 11.93 -38.99
CA THR A 38 2.80 10.90 -38.48
C THR A 38 3.45 9.53 -38.44
N PRO A 39 3.61 8.91 -37.24
CA PRO A 39 4.17 7.57 -37.14
C PRO A 39 3.14 6.57 -37.68
N GLU A 40 3.54 5.86 -38.73
CA GLU A 40 2.83 4.74 -39.29
C GLU A 40 2.68 3.66 -38.20
N TYR A 41 1.44 3.21 -37.98
CA TYR A 41 1.04 2.33 -36.88
C TYR A 41 1.44 0.87 -37.20
N GLY A 42 2.73 0.60 -37.35
CA GLY A 42 3.27 -0.70 -37.74
C GLY A 42 4.56 -1.04 -37.00
N ASP A 43 4.51 -2.03 -36.12
CA ASP A 43 5.62 -2.87 -35.66
C ASP A 43 6.79 -2.31 -34.80
N GLU A 44 6.89 -1.01 -34.50
CA GLU A 44 8.05 -0.52 -33.72
C GLU A 44 8.06 -0.83 -32.21
N ASN A 45 7.02 -1.46 -31.65
CA ASN A 45 6.97 -1.78 -30.21
C ASN A 45 7.73 -3.05 -29.79
N SER A 46 8.36 -3.78 -30.72
CA SER A 46 9.04 -5.06 -30.42
C SER A 46 10.48 -4.91 -29.89
N ASN A 47 11.08 -3.72 -29.96
CA ASN A 47 12.51 -3.52 -29.68
C ASN A 47 12.82 -2.49 -28.60
N ARG A 48 11.84 -2.11 -27.77
CA ARG A 48 12.12 -1.43 -26.50
C ARG A 48 12.79 -2.46 -25.60
N LYS A 49 14.12 -2.63 -25.77
CA LYS A 49 15.00 -3.38 -24.88
C LYS A 49 14.80 -2.76 -23.50
N VAL A 50 13.87 -3.34 -22.74
CA VAL A 50 13.48 -2.93 -21.39
C VAL A 50 14.76 -2.59 -20.66
N ALA A 51 14.91 -1.31 -20.33
CA ALA A 51 16.12 -0.76 -19.72
C ALA A 51 16.55 -1.72 -18.63
N SER A 52 17.69 -2.34 -18.92
CA SER A 52 18.05 -3.64 -18.40
C SER A 52 17.92 -3.68 -16.89
N VAL A 53 17.24 -4.72 -16.40
CA VAL A 53 17.33 -5.26 -15.04
C VAL A 53 18.78 -5.76 -14.79
N ALA A 54 19.77 -4.91 -15.05
CA ALA A 54 21.19 -5.25 -15.18
C ALA A 54 21.89 -5.44 -13.83
N LEU A 55 21.22 -5.12 -12.72
CA LEU A 55 21.84 -5.12 -11.38
C LEU A 55 21.16 -6.10 -10.41
N PHE A 56 20.58 -7.21 -10.91
CA PHE A 56 20.17 -8.29 -10.02
C PHE A 56 21.31 -9.31 -9.84
N PRO A 57 22.00 -9.34 -8.68
CA PRO A 57 23.07 -10.32 -8.42
C PRO A 57 22.56 -11.77 -8.47
N VAL A 58 21.26 -11.96 -8.24
CA VAL A 58 20.55 -13.25 -8.28
C VAL A 58 20.49 -13.85 -9.70
N ARG A 59 20.74 -13.07 -10.75
CA ARG A 59 20.70 -13.58 -12.15
C ARG A 59 21.72 -14.70 -12.40
N LYS A 60 22.81 -14.74 -11.62
CA LYS A 60 23.81 -15.82 -11.68
C LYS A 60 23.31 -17.14 -11.09
N LEU A 61 22.33 -17.10 -10.18
CA LEU A 61 21.80 -18.28 -9.48
C LEU A 61 20.91 -19.12 -10.40
N ILE A 62 20.06 -18.48 -11.20
CA ILE A 62 19.11 -19.18 -12.08
C ILE A 62 19.59 -19.06 -13.52
N SER A 63 19.92 -20.20 -14.14
CA SER A 63 20.41 -20.24 -15.52
C SER A 63 19.32 -19.86 -16.55
N PRO A 64 19.67 -19.12 -17.62
CA PRO A 64 18.78 -18.84 -18.75
C PRO A 64 18.60 -20.04 -19.69
N ARG A 65 19.37 -21.12 -19.56
CA ARG A 65 19.30 -22.28 -20.47
C ARG A 65 18.36 -23.36 -19.92
N VAL A 66 17.34 -23.75 -20.70
CA VAL A 66 16.26 -24.67 -20.25
C VAL A 66 16.84 -26.05 -19.90
N TRP A 67 17.81 -26.51 -20.69
CA TRP A 67 18.41 -27.84 -20.50
C TRP A 67 19.05 -28.02 -19.12
N LYS A 68 19.54 -26.94 -18.48
CA LYS A 68 20.09 -27.01 -17.11
C LYS A 68 19.00 -27.33 -16.09
N HIS A 69 17.81 -26.73 -16.24
CA HIS A 69 16.66 -27.05 -15.39
C HIS A 69 16.15 -28.47 -15.64
N ALA A 70 16.15 -28.91 -16.90
CA ALA A 70 15.84 -30.29 -17.24
C ALA A 70 16.84 -31.28 -16.62
N PHE A 71 18.14 -30.97 -16.65
CA PHE A 71 19.17 -31.79 -16.00
C PHE A 71 18.98 -31.84 -14.48
N THR A 72 18.70 -30.70 -13.83
CA THR A 72 18.34 -30.69 -12.40
C THR A 72 17.12 -31.55 -12.11
N GLY A 73 16.07 -31.47 -12.94
CA GLY A 73 14.87 -32.29 -12.81
C GLY A 73 15.16 -33.79 -12.97
N MET A 74 15.95 -34.18 -13.97
CA MET A 74 16.35 -35.57 -14.19
C MET A 74 17.20 -36.09 -13.03
N PHE A 75 18.14 -35.28 -12.52
CA PHE A 75 18.96 -35.65 -11.37
C PHE A 75 18.12 -35.89 -10.12
N LEU A 76 17.21 -34.96 -9.79
CA LEU A 76 16.32 -35.10 -8.64
C LEU A 76 15.34 -36.28 -8.82
N PHE A 77 14.87 -36.53 -10.04
CA PHE A 77 14.06 -37.69 -10.36
C PHE A 77 14.82 -39.00 -10.14
N ALA A 78 16.10 -39.07 -10.55
CA ALA A 78 16.95 -40.22 -10.30
C ALA A 78 17.16 -40.44 -8.79
N VAL A 79 17.36 -39.38 -8.00
CA VAL A 79 17.45 -39.46 -6.54
C VAL A 79 16.14 -39.99 -5.94
N ALA A 80 14.97 -39.50 -6.36
CA ALA A 80 13.68 -40.00 -5.91
C ALA A 80 13.48 -41.48 -6.26
N ALA A 81 13.85 -41.89 -7.48
CA ALA A 81 13.81 -43.28 -7.91
C ALA A 81 14.72 -44.17 -7.05
N LEU A 82 15.94 -43.71 -6.73
CA LEU A 82 16.85 -44.42 -5.84
C LEU A 82 16.25 -44.61 -4.44
N ILE A 83 15.64 -43.56 -3.87
CA ILE A 83 14.95 -43.65 -2.56
C ILE A 83 13.82 -44.69 -2.60
N LEU A 84 12.99 -44.68 -3.65
CA LEU A 84 11.91 -45.67 -3.81
C LEU A 84 12.46 -47.10 -3.95
N THR A 85 13.47 -47.30 -4.80
CA THR A 85 14.06 -48.63 -4.99
C THR A 85 14.72 -49.15 -3.72
N ALA A 86 15.34 -48.27 -2.92
CA ALA A 86 15.92 -48.63 -1.62
C ALA A 86 14.83 -49.07 -0.62
N GLY A 87 13.72 -48.34 -0.54
CA GLY A 87 12.58 -48.71 0.30
C GLY A 87 11.92 -50.04 -0.11
N LEU A 88 11.74 -50.25 -1.42
CA LEU A 88 11.21 -51.52 -1.95
C LEU A 88 12.16 -52.70 -1.70
N HIS A 89 13.47 -52.48 -1.81
CA HIS A 89 14.46 -53.51 -1.50
C HIS A 89 14.48 -53.86 -0.01
N LEU A 90 14.39 -52.84 0.87
CA LEU A 90 14.29 -53.03 2.31
C LEU A 90 13.08 -53.89 2.68
N GLU A 91 11.92 -53.62 2.10
CA GLU A 91 10.69 -54.38 2.35
C GLU A 91 10.80 -55.83 1.86
N SER A 92 11.48 -56.06 0.73
CA SER A 92 11.66 -57.41 0.19
C SER A 92 12.67 -58.26 0.96
N ARG A 93 13.64 -57.64 1.63
CA ARG A 93 14.80 -58.30 2.26
C ARG A 93 15.26 -57.57 3.53
N PRO A 94 14.41 -57.46 4.57
CA PRO A 94 14.73 -56.69 5.76
C PRO A 94 15.98 -57.21 6.49
N GLU A 95 16.27 -58.51 6.40
CA GLU A 95 17.43 -59.16 7.03
C GLU A 95 18.79 -58.72 6.49
N GLN A 96 18.84 -58.10 5.30
CA GLN A 96 20.10 -57.66 4.67
C GLN A 96 20.53 -56.26 5.10
N PHE A 97 19.65 -55.51 5.77
CA PHE A 97 19.88 -54.09 6.09
C PHE A 97 19.93 -53.86 7.61
N GLY A 98 20.81 -52.95 8.03
CA GLY A 98 20.90 -52.56 9.43
C GLY A 98 19.73 -51.66 9.88
N PRO A 99 19.47 -51.53 11.20
CA PRO A 99 18.35 -50.76 11.73
C PRO A 99 18.39 -49.28 11.37
N GLY A 100 19.58 -48.71 11.16
CA GLY A 100 19.73 -47.33 10.69
C GLY A 100 19.27 -47.12 9.25
N PHE A 101 19.50 -48.09 8.36
CA PHE A 101 19.02 -48.06 6.98
C PHE A 101 17.51 -48.24 6.95
N ALA A 102 16.99 -49.17 7.75
CA ALA A 102 15.55 -49.37 7.91
C ALA A 102 14.84 -48.07 8.29
N LYS A 103 15.29 -47.41 9.37
CA LYS A 103 14.73 -46.13 9.84
C LYS A 103 14.78 -44.99 8.81
N LEU A 104 15.67 -45.05 7.83
CA LEU A 104 15.82 -44.01 6.81
C LEU A 104 14.90 -44.23 5.61
N PHE A 105 14.73 -45.49 5.18
CA PHE A 105 14.06 -45.86 3.91
C PHE A 105 12.74 -46.61 4.07
N GLU A 106 12.36 -47.02 5.28
CA GLU A 106 11.06 -47.62 5.57
C GLU A 106 9.92 -46.65 5.22
N PHE A 107 8.89 -47.09 4.51
CA PHE A 107 7.85 -46.19 4.02
C PHE A 107 6.93 -45.64 5.12
N GLU A 108 6.78 -46.34 6.25
CA GLU A 108 5.98 -45.88 7.40
C GLU A 108 6.61 -44.70 8.12
N THR A 109 7.93 -44.78 8.38
CA THR A 109 8.68 -43.75 9.13
C THR A 109 9.47 -42.81 8.22
N GLY A 110 9.31 -42.97 6.89
CA GLY A 110 10.24 -42.61 5.81
C GLY A 110 10.88 -41.24 5.85
N ARG A 111 11.89 -41.10 6.71
CA ARG A 111 12.69 -39.87 6.85
C ARG A 111 13.31 -39.43 5.53
N ALA A 112 13.79 -40.36 4.69
CA ALA A 112 14.34 -39.99 3.39
C ALA A 112 13.29 -39.36 2.47
N VAL A 113 12.07 -39.90 2.45
CA VAL A 113 10.94 -39.37 1.66
C VAL A 113 10.53 -38.00 2.18
N SER A 114 10.43 -37.83 3.50
CA SER A 114 10.14 -36.55 4.15
C SER A 114 11.24 -35.52 3.93
N TYR A 115 12.52 -35.90 4.01
CA TYR A 115 13.64 -35.00 3.74
C TYR A 115 13.71 -34.57 2.29
N PHE A 116 13.47 -35.48 1.35
CA PHE A 116 13.41 -35.16 -0.06
C PHE A 116 12.24 -34.21 -0.37
N SER A 117 11.02 -34.58 0.04
CA SER A 117 9.81 -33.82 -0.28
C SER A 117 9.76 -32.47 0.46
N GLY A 118 10.06 -32.47 1.76
CA GLY A 118 10.16 -31.28 2.60
C GLY A 118 11.28 -30.35 2.13
N GLY A 119 12.46 -30.88 1.81
CA GLY A 119 13.57 -30.10 1.25
C GLY A 119 13.22 -29.44 -0.07
N LEU A 120 12.58 -30.16 -1.00
CA LEU A 120 12.12 -29.59 -2.27
C LEU A 120 11.03 -28.53 -2.06
N MET A 121 10.12 -28.73 -1.10
CA MET A 121 9.09 -27.75 -0.76
C MET A 121 9.69 -26.47 -0.17
N THR A 122 10.68 -26.59 0.72
CA THR A 122 11.43 -25.44 1.25
C THR A 122 12.18 -24.70 0.15
N LEU A 123 12.87 -25.41 -0.74
CA LEU A 123 13.55 -24.81 -1.88
C LEU A 123 12.56 -24.14 -2.85
N ALA A 124 11.39 -24.72 -3.08
CA ALA A 124 10.33 -24.12 -3.88
C ALA A 124 9.81 -22.83 -3.23
N GLY A 125 9.66 -22.81 -1.90
CA GLY A 125 9.35 -21.60 -1.13
C GLY A 125 10.40 -20.51 -1.30
N GLN A 126 11.68 -20.86 -1.23
CA GLN A 126 12.79 -19.91 -1.49
C GLN A 126 12.76 -19.37 -2.93
N ILE A 127 12.44 -20.20 -3.93
CA ILE A 127 12.30 -19.74 -5.32
C ILE A 127 11.07 -18.81 -5.45
N ALA A 128 9.96 -19.12 -4.77
CA ALA A 128 8.79 -18.24 -4.72
C ALA A 128 9.13 -16.88 -4.07
N PHE A 129 10.00 -16.86 -3.06
CA PHE A 129 10.53 -15.61 -2.48
C PHE A 129 11.32 -14.80 -3.51
N LEU A 130 12.15 -15.45 -4.32
CA LEU A 130 12.89 -14.79 -5.40
C LEU A 130 11.95 -14.21 -6.46
N ILE A 131 10.88 -14.93 -6.82
CA ILE A 131 9.84 -14.45 -7.74
C ILE A 131 9.14 -13.22 -7.16
N TRP A 132 8.71 -13.29 -5.89
CA TRP A 132 8.15 -12.15 -5.17
C TRP A 132 9.08 -10.95 -5.20
N TRP A 133 10.36 -11.15 -4.87
CA TRP A 133 11.34 -10.07 -4.83
C TRP A 133 11.55 -9.43 -6.20
N ALA A 134 11.71 -10.24 -7.25
CA ALA A 134 11.85 -9.75 -8.63
C ALA A 134 10.63 -8.92 -9.06
N ARG A 135 9.42 -9.44 -8.83
CA ARG A 135 8.17 -8.76 -9.20
C ARG A 135 7.87 -7.54 -8.34
N SER A 136 8.29 -7.53 -7.08
CA SER A 136 8.11 -6.38 -6.18
C SER A 136 8.80 -5.11 -6.68
N ARG A 137 9.73 -5.22 -7.63
CA ARG A 137 10.42 -4.08 -8.27
C ARG A 137 9.83 -3.68 -9.61
N SER A 138 8.89 -4.46 -10.15
CA SER A 138 8.19 -4.11 -11.38
C SER A 138 7.33 -2.87 -11.15
N LEU A 139 7.46 -1.89 -12.05
CA LEU A 139 6.65 -0.66 -12.02
C LEU A 139 5.23 -0.90 -12.55
N HIS A 140 4.99 -2.01 -13.25
CA HIS A 140 3.72 -2.27 -13.93
C HIS A 140 2.73 -3.11 -13.10
N ASP A 141 3.16 -3.72 -11.98
CA ASP A 141 2.28 -4.51 -11.11
C ASP A 141 1.61 -3.64 -10.02
N TYR A 142 0.62 -2.85 -10.43
CA TYR A 142 -0.19 -2.03 -9.53
C TYR A 142 -1.30 -2.80 -8.83
N ASN A 143 -1.68 -3.99 -9.33
CA ASN A 143 -2.78 -4.76 -8.75
C ASN A 143 -2.37 -5.50 -7.45
N GLY A 144 -1.08 -5.41 -7.07
CA GLY A 144 -0.56 -6.09 -5.89
C GLY A 144 -0.50 -7.60 -6.06
N THR A 145 -0.53 -8.10 -7.30
CA THR A 145 -0.55 -9.54 -7.61
C THR A 145 0.74 -10.21 -7.12
N TYR A 146 1.86 -9.49 -7.11
CA TYR A 146 3.10 -9.96 -6.50
C TYR A 146 2.94 -10.43 -5.04
N ARG A 147 2.00 -9.90 -4.24
CA ARG A 147 1.83 -10.30 -2.83
C ARG A 147 1.48 -11.77 -2.65
N VAL A 148 0.82 -12.38 -3.64
CA VAL A 148 0.50 -13.81 -3.64
C VAL A 148 1.79 -14.64 -3.54
N TRP A 149 2.87 -14.19 -4.18
CA TRP A 149 4.16 -14.89 -4.12
C TRP A 149 4.85 -14.80 -2.76
N ALA A 150 4.63 -13.72 -2.00
CA ALA A 150 5.09 -13.66 -0.61
C ALA A 150 4.38 -14.71 0.24
N TRP A 151 3.06 -14.83 0.11
CA TRP A 151 2.30 -15.87 0.79
C TRP A 151 2.73 -17.27 0.36
N ALA A 152 2.86 -17.52 -0.95
CA ALA A 152 3.31 -18.80 -1.48
C ALA A 152 4.71 -19.19 -0.96
N SER A 153 5.63 -18.21 -0.85
CA SER A 153 6.94 -18.39 -0.24
C SER A 153 6.83 -18.81 1.23
N THR A 154 6.10 -18.01 2.03
CA THR A 154 5.95 -18.26 3.47
C THR A 154 5.34 -19.64 3.72
N PHE A 155 4.23 -19.96 3.06
CA PHE A 155 3.59 -21.26 3.21
C PHE A 155 4.44 -22.40 2.65
N GLY A 156 5.15 -22.22 1.54
CA GLY A 156 6.08 -23.24 1.02
C GLY A 156 7.19 -23.58 2.01
N VAL A 157 7.79 -22.57 2.66
CA VAL A 157 8.81 -22.78 3.69
C VAL A 157 8.21 -23.43 4.94
N ILE A 158 7.05 -22.97 5.41
CA ILE A 158 6.36 -23.55 6.57
C ILE A 158 5.97 -25.00 6.31
N PHE A 159 5.34 -25.32 5.18
CA PHE A 159 4.98 -26.69 4.83
C PHE A 159 6.21 -27.58 4.67
N GLY A 160 7.28 -27.08 4.03
CA GLY A 160 8.56 -27.80 3.96
C GLY A 160 9.11 -28.11 5.35
N PHE A 161 9.12 -27.12 6.26
CA PHE A 161 9.53 -27.32 7.65
C PHE A 161 8.64 -28.34 8.37
N CYS A 162 7.31 -28.24 8.25
CA CYS A 162 6.37 -29.18 8.86
C CYS A 162 6.54 -30.63 8.37
N LEU A 163 6.99 -30.82 7.12
CA LEU A 163 7.35 -32.13 6.57
C LEU A 163 8.71 -32.62 7.07
N LEU A 164 9.68 -31.73 7.29
CA LEU A 164 11.01 -32.09 7.78
C LEU A 164 11.02 -32.49 9.26
N THR A 165 10.12 -31.91 10.06
CA THR A 165 10.05 -32.13 11.52
C THR A 165 8.85 -32.95 11.97
N ASP A 166 8.01 -33.41 11.05
CA ASP A 166 6.73 -34.06 11.33
C ASP A 166 5.83 -33.23 12.28
N ALA A 167 5.93 -31.90 12.23
CA ALA A 167 5.20 -31.01 13.14
C ALA A 167 3.67 -31.13 12.98
N HIS A 168 3.21 -31.54 11.81
CA HIS A 168 1.79 -31.78 11.54
C HIS A 168 1.23 -32.95 12.36
N VAL A 169 2.05 -34.00 12.62
CA VAL A 169 1.70 -35.12 13.50
C VAL A 169 1.67 -34.68 14.96
N ALA A 170 2.67 -33.90 15.40
CA ALA A 170 2.66 -33.35 16.76
C ALA A 170 1.43 -32.45 16.99
N PHE A 171 1.10 -31.61 16.01
CA PHE A 171 -0.08 -30.76 16.05
C PHE A 171 -1.38 -31.58 16.14
N SER A 172 -1.53 -32.63 15.32
CA SER A 172 -2.75 -33.45 15.35
C SER A 172 -2.97 -34.14 16.70
N LEU A 173 -1.91 -34.67 17.30
CA LEU A 173 -1.95 -35.26 18.64
C LEU A 173 -2.33 -34.24 19.71
N THR A 174 -1.83 -33.00 19.63
CA THR A 174 -2.20 -31.94 20.59
C THR A 174 -3.67 -31.50 20.45
N VAL A 175 -4.19 -31.39 19.23
CA VAL A 175 -5.61 -31.06 18.99
C VAL A 175 -6.51 -32.19 19.48
N PHE A 176 -6.11 -33.44 19.26
CA PHE A 176 -6.81 -34.61 19.78
C PHE A 176 -6.92 -34.56 21.31
N TRP A 177 -5.81 -34.29 21.99
CA TRP A 177 -5.77 -34.16 23.45
C TRP A 177 -6.66 -33.02 23.97
N MET A 178 -6.73 -31.90 23.25
CA MET A 178 -7.47 -30.71 23.69
C MET A 178 -8.99 -30.81 23.49
N TRP A 179 -9.43 -31.34 22.34
CA TRP A 179 -10.84 -31.24 21.95
C TRP A 179 -11.68 -32.45 22.35
N ASN A 180 -11.07 -33.63 22.56
CA ASN A 180 -11.72 -34.90 22.96
C ASN A 180 -13.02 -35.27 22.19
N VAL A 181 -13.22 -34.71 20.99
CA VAL A 181 -14.34 -35.05 20.11
C VAL A 181 -13.82 -36.01 19.06
N ALA A 182 -14.28 -37.26 19.11
CA ALA A 182 -13.94 -38.27 18.12
C ALA A 182 -14.74 -38.03 16.83
N PHE A 183 -14.04 -37.75 15.73
CA PHE A 183 -14.60 -37.77 14.38
C PHE A 183 -13.76 -38.64 13.45
N TRP A 184 -14.36 -39.03 12.32
CA TRP A 184 -13.71 -39.91 11.34
C TRP A 184 -12.39 -39.31 10.85
N LYS A 185 -11.27 -40.05 10.98
CA LYS A 185 -9.91 -39.63 10.57
C LYS A 185 -9.50 -38.27 11.15
N GLN A 186 -9.78 -38.06 12.43
CA GLN A 186 -9.51 -36.80 13.14
C GLN A 186 -8.04 -36.36 13.07
N ASP A 187 -7.12 -37.31 13.21
CA ASP A 187 -5.68 -37.13 13.11
C ASP A 187 -5.26 -36.52 11.76
N VAL A 188 -5.86 -36.99 10.66
CA VAL A 188 -5.57 -36.48 9.31
C VAL A 188 -6.30 -35.16 9.04
N LEU A 189 -7.59 -35.09 9.34
CA LEU A 189 -8.44 -33.94 8.99
C LEU A 189 -8.03 -32.65 9.69
N CYS A 190 -7.53 -32.73 10.93
CA CYS A 190 -7.18 -31.55 11.71
C CYS A 190 -6.07 -30.68 11.07
N TRP A 191 -5.11 -31.29 10.37
CA TRP A 191 -4.06 -30.56 9.64
C TRP A 191 -4.34 -30.47 8.14
N LEU A 192 -5.03 -31.46 7.55
CA LEU A 192 -5.34 -31.48 6.13
C LEU A 192 -6.34 -30.37 5.75
N ALA A 193 -7.38 -30.15 6.56
CA ALA A 193 -8.40 -29.13 6.29
C ALA A 193 -7.81 -27.71 6.20
N PRO A 194 -7.04 -27.19 7.17
CA PRO A 194 -6.43 -25.86 7.04
C PRO A 194 -5.43 -25.80 5.89
N THR A 195 -4.68 -26.88 5.65
CA THR A 195 -3.76 -26.98 4.51
C THR A 195 -4.50 -26.85 3.17
N LEU A 196 -5.65 -27.51 3.00
CA LEU A 196 -6.48 -27.41 1.80
C LEU A 196 -7.07 -26.01 1.61
N VAL A 197 -7.51 -25.34 2.67
CA VAL A 197 -8.02 -23.97 2.59
C VAL A 197 -6.93 -23.00 2.13
N ILE A 198 -5.74 -23.09 2.73
CA ILE A 198 -4.60 -22.23 2.40
C ILE A 198 -4.12 -22.49 0.96
N THR A 199 -3.87 -23.76 0.63
CA THR A 199 -3.35 -24.14 -0.69
C THR A 199 -4.37 -23.91 -1.79
N GLY A 200 -5.66 -24.16 -1.54
CA GLY A 200 -6.75 -23.84 -2.47
C GLY A 200 -6.88 -22.35 -2.74
N GLY A 201 -6.77 -21.52 -1.68
CA GLY A 201 -6.77 -20.07 -1.79
C GLY A 201 -5.59 -19.51 -2.61
N LEU A 202 -4.42 -20.14 -2.52
CA LEU A 202 -3.23 -19.77 -3.29
C LEU A 202 -3.20 -20.36 -4.70
N PHE A 203 -3.84 -21.51 -4.92
CA PHE A 203 -3.77 -22.25 -6.18
C PHE A 203 -4.28 -21.42 -7.36
N TRP A 204 -5.45 -20.79 -7.22
CA TRP A 204 -6.05 -20.05 -8.33
C TRP A 204 -5.25 -18.80 -8.73
N PRO A 205 -4.83 -17.92 -7.79
CA PRO A 205 -4.00 -16.77 -8.11
C PRO A 205 -2.63 -17.16 -8.70
N LEU A 206 -1.95 -18.18 -8.15
CA LEU A 206 -0.67 -18.67 -8.68
C LEU A 206 -0.83 -19.27 -10.08
N ARG A 207 -1.84 -20.13 -10.28
CA ARG A 207 -2.14 -20.72 -11.59
C ARG A 207 -2.43 -19.66 -12.64
N HIS A 208 -3.20 -18.64 -12.27
CA HIS A 208 -3.47 -17.51 -13.13
C HIS A 208 -2.16 -16.81 -13.49
N ASP A 209 -1.33 -16.50 -12.51
CA ASP A 209 -0.08 -15.78 -12.75
C ASP A 209 0.95 -16.56 -13.59
N MET A 210 0.87 -17.89 -13.58
CA MET A 210 1.71 -18.80 -14.38
C MET A 210 1.15 -19.05 -15.80
N PHE A 211 0.11 -18.35 -16.24
CA PHE A 211 -0.57 -18.69 -17.51
C PHE A 211 0.31 -18.57 -18.76
N GLU A 212 1.28 -17.65 -18.76
CA GLU A 212 2.16 -17.39 -19.90
C GLU A 212 3.19 -18.51 -20.08
N CYS A 213 3.66 -19.10 -18.98
CA CYS A 213 4.63 -20.19 -19.00
C CYS A 213 3.94 -21.56 -18.98
N LYS A 214 3.59 -22.07 -20.19
CA LYS A 214 2.87 -23.35 -20.37
C LYS A 214 3.49 -24.53 -19.61
N GLY A 215 4.82 -24.68 -19.65
CA GLY A 215 5.54 -25.77 -18.98
C GLY A 215 5.42 -25.70 -17.47
N SER A 216 5.64 -24.52 -16.89
CA SER A 216 5.46 -24.28 -15.46
C SER A 216 4.01 -24.54 -15.03
N ARG A 217 3.03 -24.04 -15.77
CA ARG A 217 1.61 -24.33 -15.50
C ARG A 217 1.26 -25.82 -15.54
N SER A 218 1.82 -26.58 -16.48
CA SER A 218 1.60 -28.03 -16.57
C SER A 218 2.16 -28.75 -15.35
N LEU A 219 3.41 -28.43 -14.97
CA LEU A 219 4.06 -29.00 -13.78
C LEU A 219 3.34 -28.62 -12.48
N PHE A 220 2.86 -27.38 -12.37
CA PHE A 220 2.03 -26.96 -11.24
C PHE A 220 0.71 -27.72 -11.16
N SER A 221 0.08 -27.98 -12.30
CA SER A 221 -1.16 -28.76 -12.37
C SER A 221 -0.93 -30.23 -11.98
N LEU A 222 0.17 -30.81 -12.47
CA LEU A 222 0.59 -32.16 -12.11
C LEU A 222 0.85 -32.27 -10.61
N ALA A 223 1.59 -31.31 -10.04
CA ALA A 223 1.84 -31.26 -8.60
C ALA A 223 0.54 -31.21 -7.79
N ALA A 224 -0.40 -30.34 -8.16
CA ALA A 224 -1.70 -30.26 -7.50
C ALA A 224 -2.48 -31.58 -7.61
N GLY A 225 -2.46 -32.24 -8.77
CA GLY A 225 -3.07 -33.56 -8.95
C GLY A 225 -2.44 -34.62 -8.02
N CYS A 226 -1.11 -34.67 -7.94
CA CYS A 226 -0.41 -35.57 -7.03
C CYS A 226 -0.76 -35.33 -5.56
N TRP A 227 -0.83 -34.07 -5.12
CA TRP A 227 -1.20 -33.73 -3.74
C TRP A 227 -2.66 -34.07 -3.42
N VAL A 228 -3.59 -33.92 -4.38
CA VAL A 228 -4.98 -34.38 -4.22
C VAL A 228 -5.05 -35.90 -4.09
N ILE A 229 -4.26 -36.64 -4.87
CA ILE A 229 -4.18 -38.11 -4.76
C ILE A 229 -3.63 -38.52 -3.40
N VAL A 230 -2.54 -37.89 -2.93
CA VAL A 230 -1.96 -38.10 -1.60
C VAL A 230 -3.00 -37.84 -0.51
N ALA A 231 -3.70 -36.70 -0.56
CA ALA A 231 -4.75 -36.37 0.40
C ALA A 231 -5.89 -37.41 0.39
N ALA A 232 -6.26 -37.95 -0.78
CA ALA A 232 -7.25 -39.01 -0.87
C ALA A 232 -6.75 -40.31 -0.22
N MET A 233 -5.49 -40.71 -0.46
CA MET A 233 -4.92 -41.90 0.17
C MET A 233 -4.90 -41.77 1.70
N GLU A 234 -4.55 -40.61 2.24
CA GLU A 234 -4.56 -40.33 3.69
C GLU A 234 -5.98 -40.41 4.30
N LEU A 235 -7.00 -40.05 3.52
CA LEU A 235 -8.41 -40.22 3.92
C LEU A 235 -8.90 -41.68 3.87
N GLY A 236 -8.06 -42.62 3.42
CA GLY A 236 -8.37 -44.05 3.32
C GLY A 236 -8.96 -44.47 1.97
N PHE A 237 -8.78 -43.66 0.92
CA PHE A 237 -9.11 -44.10 -0.44
C PHE A 237 -7.98 -44.99 -0.98
N ASP A 238 -8.11 -46.30 -0.77
CA ASP A 238 -7.16 -47.29 -1.27
C ASP A 238 -7.34 -47.56 -2.78
N PHE A 239 -6.22 -47.66 -3.50
CA PHE A 239 -6.25 -48.03 -4.92
C PHE A 239 -6.09 -49.54 -5.09
N PRO A 240 -7.11 -50.29 -5.57
CA PRO A 240 -7.08 -51.75 -5.60
C PRO A 240 -5.99 -52.34 -6.51
N VAL A 241 -5.44 -51.54 -7.43
CA VAL A 241 -4.39 -51.94 -8.37
C VAL A 241 -3.00 -52.01 -7.69
N VAL A 242 -2.83 -51.31 -6.57
CA VAL A 242 -1.52 -51.12 -5.94
C VAL A 242 -1.34 -52.12 -4.80
N LYS A 243 -0.35 -53.02 -4.93
CA LYS A 243 -0.03 -54.01 -3.88
C LYS A 243 0.56 -53.39 -2.61
N ASN A 244 1.31 -52.30 -2.77
CA ASN A 244 1.97 -51.59 -1.68
C ASN A 244 1.53 -50.12 -1.67
N GLN A 245 0.50 -49.83 -0.88
CA GLN A 245 -0.08 -48.49 -0.79
C GLN A 245 0.92 -47.46 -0.23
N GLN A 246 1.78 -47.86 0.71
CA GLN A 246 2.76 -46.97 1.34
C GLN A 246 3.85 -46.50 0.35
N ALA A 247 4.38 -47.43 -0.45
CA ALA A 247 5.33 -47.08 -1.52
C ALA A 247 4.68 -46.18 -2.58
N ALA A 248 3.42 -46.42 -2.94
CA ALA A 248 2.70 -45.55 -3.86
C ALA A 248 2.44 -44.17 -3.28
N HIS A 249 2.08 -44.08 -2.00
CA HIS A 249 1.92 -42.82 -1.28
C HIS A 249 3.20 -41.99 -1.32
N ALA A 250 4.34 -42.60 -0.96
CA ALA A 250 5.65 -41.98 -1.03
C ALA A 250 6.02 -41.55 -2.46
N ALA A 251 5.77 -42.40 -3.46
CA ALA A 251 6.08 -42.10 -4.86
C ALA A 251 5.28 -40.90 -5.39
N VAL A 252 3.97 -40.88 -5.17
CA VAL A 252 3.10 -39.77 -5.60
C VAL A 252 3.46 -38.49 -4.86
N GLY A 253 3.76 -38.55 -3.56
CA GLY A 253 4.23 -37.40 -2.78
C GLY A 253 5.52 -36.80 -3.33
N MET A 254 6.53 -37.64 -3.62
CA MET A 254 7.80 -37.18 -4.18
C MET A 254 7.65 -36.61 -5.61
N ILE A 255 6.82 -37.22 -6.46
CA ILE A 255 6.50 -36.68 -7.79
C ILE A 255 5.81 -35.32 -7.66
N GLY A 256 4.89 -35.18 -6.70
CA GLY A 256 4.20 -33.93 -6.40
C GLY A 256 5.16 -32.82 -5.97
N ALA A 257 6.06 -33.11 -5.02
CA ALA A 257 7.08 -32.18 -4.54
C ALA A 257 8.08 -31.78 -5.64
N LEU A 258 8.56 -32.75 -6.42
CA LEU A 258 9.45 -32.51 -7.56
C LEU A 258 8.79 -31.64 -8.64
N SER A 259 7.55 -31.96 -9.01
CA SER A 259 6.79 -31.19 -10.00
C SER A 259 6.53 -29.76 -9.53
N PHE A 260 6.23 -29.57 -8.25
CA PHE A 260 6.06 -28.24 -7.66
C PHE A 260 7.35 -27.43 -7.69
N PHE A 261 8.47 -28.02 -7.26
CA PHE A 261 9.79 -27.38 -7.31
C PHE A 261 10.19 -26.98 -8.74
N LEU A 262 10.10 -27.91 -9.70
CA LEU A 262 10.45 -27.64 -11.10
C LEU A 262 9.52 -26.60 -11.72
N SER A 263 8.25 -26.59 -11.34
CA SER A 263 7.31 -25.56 -11.75
C SER A 263 7.75 -24.16 -11.31
N MET A 264 8.15 -24.01 -10.04
CA MET A 264 8.65 -22.75 -9.49
C MET A 264 9.96 -22.33 -10.14
N LEU A 265 10.89 -23.27 -10.34
CA LEU A 265 12.18 -23.01 -11.00
C LEU A 265 11.99 -22.50 -12.44
N MET A 266 11.08 -23.13 -13.20
CA MET A 266 10.75 -22.72 -14.56
C MET A 266 10.04 -21.36 -14.60
N HIS A 267 9.15 -21.08 -13.65
CA HIS A 267 8.50 -19.77 -13.56
C HIS A 267 9.48 -18.66 -13.16
N ALA A 268 10.39 -18.92 -12.22
CA ALA A 268 11.41 -17.95 -11.83
C ALA A 268 12.32 -17.59 -13.00
N ARG A 269 12.69 -18.58 -13.82
CA ARG A 269 13.40 -18.34 -15.09
C ARG A 269 12.58 -17.45 -16.02
N PHE A 270 11.29 -17.74 -16.23
CA PHE A 270 10.40 -16.92 -17.04
C PHE A 270 10.36 -15.46 -16.55
N VAL A 271 10.16 -15.25 -15.25
CA VAL A 271 10.10 -13.92 -14.63
C VAL A 271 11.42 -13.14 -14.72
N LEU A 272 12.57 -13.83 -14.56
CA LEU A 272 13.88 -13.17 -14.57
C LEU A 272 14.41 -12.86 -15.98
N TYR A 273 13.98 -13.60 -17.00
CA TYR A 273 14.57 -13.51 -18.35
C TYR A 273 13.61 -13.08 -19.45
N GLU A 274 12.30 -13.33 -19.32
CA GLU A 274 11.31 -13.02 -20.36
C GLU A 274 10.47 -11.80 -19.96
N THR A 275 9.73 -11.87 -18.85
CA THR A 275 8.86 -10.78 -18.41
C THR A 275 8.90 -10.61 -16.89
N ALA A 276 9.50 -9.51 -16.42
CA ALA A 276 9.43 -9.12 -15.01
C ALA A 276 8.08 -8.46 -14.66
N GLU A 277 7.29 -8.12 -15.67
CA GLU A 277 5.98 -7.52 -15.53
C GLU A 277 4.93 -8.58 -15.19
N ALA A 278 4.03 -8.24 -14.27
CA ALA A 278 2.87 -9.08 -14.02
C ALA A 278 2.07 -9.18 -15.32
N PRO A 279 1.54 -10.36 -15.66
CA PRO A 279 0.84 -10.54 -16.91
C PRO A 279 -0.34 -9.56 -16.94
N VAL A 280 -0.39 -8.74 -17.99
CA VAL A 280 -1.49 -7.79 -18.15
C VAL A 280 -2.75 -8.64 -18.27
N VAL A 281 -3.60 -8.56 -17.25
CA VAL A 281 -4.92 -9.19 -17.27
C VAL A 281 -5.72 -8.41 -18.29
N VAL A 282 -5.53 -8.74 -19.57
CA VAL A 282 -6.50 -8.45 -20.60
C VAL A 282 -7.71 -9.21 -20.11
N GLN A 283 -8.66 -8.49 -19.49
CA GLN A 283 -9.91 -9.04 -19.01
C GLN A 283 -10.67 -9.54 -20.23
N LYS A 284 -10.27 -10.70 -20.75
CA LYS A 284 -11.00 -11.41 -21.79
C LYS A 284 -12.34 -11.70 -21.13
N PRO A 285 -13.46 -11.24 -21.72
CA PRO A 285 -14.77 -11.45 -21.14
C PRO A 285 -14.90 -12.94 -20.83
N SER A 286 -15.21 -13.27 -19.58
CA SER A 286 -15.18 -14.65 -19.09
C SER A 286 -15.93 -15.57 -20.05
N LEU A 287 -15.43 -16.78 -20.27
CA LEU A 287 -16.12 -17.75 -21.12
C LEU A 287 -17.53 -18.00 -20.61
N LEU A 288 -17.79 -17.91 -19.30
CA LEU A 288 -19.13 -17.89 -18.72
C LEU A 288 -19.98 -16.73 -19.25
N ARG A 289 -19.43 -15.54 -19.47
CA ARG A 289 -20.14 -14.40 -20.07
C ARG A 289 -20.39 -14.61 -21.57
N LYS A 290 -19.52 -15.35 -22.26
CA LYS A 290 -19.75 -15.78 -23.66
C LYS A 290 -20.77 -16.91 -23.75
N VAL A 291 -20.72 -17.90 -22.87
CA VAL A 291 -21.64 -19.04 -22.81
C VAL A 291 -23.02 -18.58 -22.33
N THR A 292 -23.11 -17.76 -21.28
CA THR A 292 -24.39 -17.13 -20.89
C THR A 292 -24.88 -16.14 -21.93
N GLY A 293 -24.00 -15.47 -22.67
CA GLY A 293 -24.36 -14.67 -23.84
C GLY A 293 -24.97 -15.50 -24.97
N ASN A 294 -24.35 -16.63 -25.31
CA ASN A 294 -24.82 -17.52 -26.37
C ASN A 294 -26.05 -18.34 -25.95
N VAL A 295 -26.14 -18.76 -24.69
CA VAL A 295 -27.33 -19.42 -24.12
C VAL A 295 -28.48 -18.41 -24.03
N ALA A 296 -28.24 -17.15 -23.65
CA ALA A 296 -29.27 -16.11 -23.69
C ALA A 296 -29.76 -15.81 -25.11
N MET A 297 -28.90 -15.92 -26.14
CA MET A 297 -29.31 -15.81 -27.54
C MET A 297 -30.09 -17.04 -28.02
N ASN A 298 -29.67 -18.26 -27.65
CA ASN A 298 -30.32 -19.50 -28.09
C ASN A 298 -31.62 -19.85 -27.31
N PHE A 299 -31.76 -19.41 -26.06
CA PHE A 299 -33.02 -19.50 -25.28
C PHE A 299 -33.94 -18.27 -25.47
N GLY A 300 -33.66 -17.42 -26.46
CA GLY A 300 -34.44 -16.23 -26.81
C GLY A 300 -35.90 -16.51 -27.22
N GLY A 301 -36.27 -17.76 -27.48
CA GLY A 301 -37.66 -18.15 -27.81
C GLY A 301 -38.62 -18.17 -26.61
N LEU A 302 -38.13 -18.42 -25.38
CA LEU A 302 -38.99 -18.52 -24.18
C LEU A 302 -38.85 -17.34 -23.22
N THR A 303 -37.93 -16.40 -23.50
CA THR A 303 -37.59 -15.26 -22.61
C THR A 303 -38.01 -13.90 -23.17
N GLY A 304 -38.86 -13.84 -24.21
CA GLY A 304 -39.36 -12.58 -24.78
C GLY A 304 -39.90 -11.60 -23.72
N ARG A 305 -40.58 -12.12 -22.68
CA ARG A 305 -41.06 -11.33 -21.53
C ARG A 305 -39.95 -10.80 -20.61
N LEU A 306 -38.85 -11.53 -20.44
CA LEU A 306 -37.71 -11.06 -19.64
C LEU A 306 -36.82 -10.09 -20.43
N GLY A 307 -36.79 -10.23 -21.76
CA GLY A 307 -36.14 -9.28 -22.67
C GLY A 307 -36.77 -7.88 -22.58
N GLU A 308 -38.10 -7.80 -22.59
CA GLU A 308 -38.85 -6.54 -22.41
C GLU A 308 -38.59 -5.92 -21.02
N ILE A 309 -38.58 -6.73 -19.96
CA ILE A 309 -38.26 -6.24 -18.61
C ILE A 309 -36.84 -5.69 -18.56
N ARG A 310 -35.88 -6.35 -19.21
CA ARG A 310 -34.48 -5.90 -19.23
C ARG A 310 -34.29 -4.66 -20.09
N ALA A 311 -34.99 -4.56 -21.22
CA ALA A 311 -35.01 -3.37 -22.08
C ALA A 311 -35.59 -2.16 -21.33
N ASN A 312 -36.72 -2.34 -20.63
CA ASN A 312 -37.31 -1.32 -19.76
C ASN A 312 -36.38 -0.93 -18.61
N TRP A 313 -35.63 -1.88 -18.04
CA TRP A 313 -34.64 -1.57 -17.00
C TRP A 313 -33.45 -0.78 -17.53
N THR A 314 -32.95 -1.10 -18.72
CA THR A 314 -31.87 -0.34 -19.36
C THR A 314 -32.32 1.05 -19.79
N ALA A 315 -33.54 1.19 -20.32
CA ALA A 315 -34.14 2.47 -20.67
C ALA A 315 -34.31 3.36 -19.42
N ALA A 316 -34.89 2.82 -18.34
CA ALA A 316 -35.04 3.53 -17.07
C ALA A 316 -33.68 3.92 -16.44
N ARG A 317 -32.62 3.15 -16.68
CA ARG A 317 -31.28 3.45 -16.18
C ARG A 317 -30.58 4.53 -17.02
N LEU A 318 -30.82 4.54 -18.33
CA LEU A 318 -30.35 5.61 -19.22
C LEU A 318 -31.07 6.93 -18.91
N GLU A 319 -32.39 6.89 -18.71
CA GLU A 319 -33.18 8.06 -18.31
C GLU A 319 -32.71 8.62 -16.96
N LYS A 320 -32.49 7.76 -15.95
CA LYS A 320 -31.91 8.18 -14.66
C LYS A 320 -30.49 8.75 -14.80
N ALA A 321 -29.69 8.23 -15.73
CA ALA A 321 -28.35 8.74 -15.99
C ALA A 321 -28.38 10.11 -16.69
N GLN A 322 -29.30 10.31 -17.64
CA GLN A 322 -29.56 11.58 -18.30
C GLN A 322 -30.08 12.62 -17.30
N ALA A 323 -31.10 12.29 -16.52
CA ALA A 323 -31.63 13.17 -15.47
C ALA A 323 -30.56 13.55 -14.42
N LYS A 324 -29.59 12.66 -14.14
CA LYS A 324 -28.46 12.97 -13.26
C LYS A 324 -27.43 13.90 -13.93
N LYS A 325 -27.20 13.76 -15.23
CA LYS A 325 -26.35 14.69 -16.01
C LYS A 325 -26.99 16.08 -16.07
N GLU A 326 -28.28 16.18 -16.40
CA GLU A 326 -29.03 17.44 -16.41
C GLU A 326 -29.02 18.13 -15.05
N LYS A 327 -29.27 17.39 -13.95
CA LYS A 327 -29.15 17.94 -12.59
C LYS A 327 -27.72 18.39 -12.24
N ALA A 328 -26.70 17.72 -12.78
CA ALA A 328 -25.31 18.12 -12.57
C ALA A 328 -24.97 19.39 -13.36
N GLU A 329 -25.50 19.55 -14.57
CA GLU A 329 -25.35 20.75 -15.39
C GLU A 329 -26.10 21.94 -14.80
N GLN A 330 -27.34 21.75 -14.34
CA GLN A 330 -28.09 22.77 -13.60
C GLN A 330 -27.34 23.25 -12.35
N ARG A 331 -26.77 22.33 -11.58
CA ARG A 331 -25.95 22.67 -10.40
C ARG A 331 -24.64 23.37 -10.76
N LYS A 332 -24.08 23.13 -11.95
CA LYS A 332 -22.90 23.87 -12.44
C LYS A 332 -23.30 25.30 -12.83
N ALA A 333 -24.39 25.46 -13.58
CA ALA A 333 -24.92 26.76 -13.96
C ALA A 333 -25.29 27.62 -12.75
N GLU A 334 -25.97 27.04 -11.75
CA GLU A 334 -26.32 27.72 -10.50
C GLU A 334 -25.06 28.17 -9.72
N LYS A 335 -24.02 27.33 -9.69
CA LYS A 335 -22.74 27.68 -9.06
C LYS A 335 -21.99 28.78 -9.81
N GLU A 336 -22.07 28.82 -11.14
CA GLU A 336 -21.47 29.88 -11.95
C GLU A 336 -22.19 31.21 -11.75
N LEU A 337 -23.52 31.21 -11.68
CA LEU A 337 -24.31 32.40 -11.34
C LEU A 337 -23.98 32.91 -9.93
N ALA A 338 -23.96 32.03 -8.93
CA ALA A 338 -23.58 32.39 -7.56
C ALA A 338 -22.11 32.85 -7.45
N ALA A 339 -21.22 32.38 -8.33
CA ALA A 339 -19.83 32.85 -8.39
C ALA A 339 -19.74 34.25 -9.00
N LYS A 340 -20.54 34.56 -10.03
CA LYS A 340 -20.64 35.90 -10.63
C LYS A 340 -21.19 36.91 -9.63
N GLU A 341 -22.30 36.59 -8.95
CA GLU A 341 -22.87 37.46 -7.90
C GLU A 341 -21.86 37.76 -6.77
N LYS A 342 -21.08 36.75 -6.36
CA LYS A 342 -20.01 36.95 -5.38
C LYS A 342 -18.84 37.79 -5.91
N ALA A 343 -18.54 37.73 -7.20
CA ALA A 343 -17.52 38.57 -7.83
C ALA A 343 -18.00 40.03 -7.90
N ASP A 344 -19.25 40.26 -8.29
CA ASP A 344 -19.85 41.58 -8.38
C ASP A 344 -19.98 42.23 -6.98
N ALA A 345 -20.40 41.45 -5.97
CA ALA A 345 -20.43 41.91 -4.58
C ALA A 345 -19.03 42.25 -4.02
N LYS A 346 -17.97 41.56 -4.48
CA LYS A 346 -16.59 41.89 -4.10
C LYS A 346 -16.10 43.17 -4.79
N LEU A 347 -16.47 43.39 -6.05
CA LEU A 347 -16.17 44.63 -6.77
C LEU A 347 -16.85 45.83 -6.09
N ALA A 348 -18.13 45.71 -5.75
CA ALA A 348 -18.86 46.76 -5.02
C ALA A 348 -18.23 47.09 -3.66
N LYS A 349 -17.81 46.06 -2.89
CA LYS A 349 -17.08 46.28 -1.63
C LYS A 349 -15.71 46.92 -1.83
N ALA A 350 -15.00 46.59 -2.91
CA ALA A 350 -13.71 47.20 -3.22
C ALA A 350 -13.86 48.69 -3.60
N GLU A 351 -14.94 49.06 -4.29
CA GLU A 351 -15.25 50.46 -4.59
C GLU A 351 -15.62 51.27 -3.33
N GLN A 352 -16.43 50.69 -2.43
CA GLN A 352 -16.72 51.31 -1.13
C GLN A 352 -15.44 51.55 -0.32
N LEU A 353 -14.55 50.55 -0.24
CA LEU A 353 -13.27 50.71 0.46
C LEU A 353 -12.37 51.77 -0.17
N LYS A 354 -12.43 51.98 -1.49
CA LYS A 354 -11.70 53.08 -2.16
C LYS A 354 -12.30 54.44 -1.80
N ALA A 355 -13.63 54.55 -1.77
CA ALA A 355 -14.32 55.78 -1.38
C ALA A 355 -14.04 56.14 0.10
N ASP A 356 -14.05 55.15 1.00
CA ASP A 356 -13.77 55.36 2.43
C ASP A 356 -12.31 55.76 2.66
N LYS A 357 -11.36 55.15 1.93
CA LYS A 357 -9.94 55.56 1.96
C LYS A 357 -9.74 56.98 1.44
N ALA A 358 -10.47 57.40 0.40
CA ALA A 358 -10.40 58.77 -0.11
C ALA A 358 -10.94 59.78 0.92
N LYS A 359 -12.05 59.46 1.61
CA LYS A 359 -12.58 60.30 2.70
C LYS A 359 -11.61 60.40 3.87
N ALA A 360 -11.02 59.28 4.30
CA ALA A 360 -10.04 59.27 5.39
C ALA A 360 -8.75 60.04 5.03
N ALA A 361 -8.32 60.01 3.77
CA ALA A 361 -7.18 60.81 3.31
C ALA A 361 -7.48 62.32 3.34
N ALA A 362 -8.67 62.73 2.89
CA ALA A 362 -9.11 64.13 2.95
C ALA A 362 -9.23 64.64 4.41
N GLU A 363 -9.72 63.81 5.33
CA GLU A 363 -9.81 64.15 6.75
C GLU A 363 -8.42 64.30 7.39
N LYS A 364 -7.47 63.41 7.05
CA LYS A 364 -6.06 63.55 7.49
C LYS A 364 -5.40 64.81 6.95
N GLU A 365 -5.69 65.21 5.72
CA GLU A 365 -5.15 66.45 5.16
C GLU A 365 -5.74 67.69 5.84
N ALA A 366 -7.04 67.66 6.18
CA ALA A 366 -7.68 68.72 6.96
C ALA A 366 -7.11 68.83 8.38
N GLN A 367 -6.91 67.69 9.06
CA GLN A 367 -6.28 67.66 10.39
C GLN A 367 -4.82 68.14 10.34
N ALA A 368 -4.06 67.81 9.28
CA ALA A 368 -2.70 68.30 9.10
C ALA A 368 -2.63 69.81 8.86
N LYS A 369 -3.61 70.40 8.16
CA LYS A 369 -3.72 71.86 7.98
C LYS A 369 -4.06 72.56 9.30
N ALA A 370 -5.04 72.04 10.06
CA ALA A 370 -5.38 72.56 11.37
C ALA A 370 -4.22 72.45 12.39
N ALA A 371 -3.44 71.36 12.33
CA ALA A 371 -2.26 71.20 13.18
C ALA A 371 -1.13 72.20 12.83
N LYS A 372 -0.96 72.53 11.54
CA LYS A 372 0.00 73.55 11.09
C LYS A 372 -0.40 74.96 11.52
N GLU A 373 -1.69 75.29 11.52
CA GLU A 373 -2.19 76.57 12.05
C GLU A 373 -1.96 76.68 13.57
N LYS A 374 -2.30 75.64 14.33
CA LYS A 374 -2.04 75.62 15.79
C LYS A 374 -0.55 75.71 16.12
N ALA A 375 0.31 75.05 15.35
CA ALA A 375 1.76 75.16 15.52
C ALA A 375 2.31 76.55 15.15
N ALA A 376 1.69 77.25 14.20
CA ALA A 376 2.04 78.64 13.87
C ALA A 376 1.63 79.62 14.97
N GLU A 377 0.44 79.43 15.57
CA GLU A 377 -0.01 80.21 16.74
C GLU A 377 0.88 79.98 17.97
N GLU A 378 1.25 78.73 18.27
CA GLU A 378 2.14 78.44 19.40
C GLU A 378 3.54 79.03 19.19
N LYS A 379 4.05 79.03 17.95
CA LYS A 379 5.34 79.64 17.62
C LYS A 379 5.30 81.17 17.72
N ALA A 380 4.18 81.81 17.39
CA ALA A 380 3.96 83.23 17.60
C ALA A 380 3.84 83.60 19.10
N ALA A 381 3.20 82.74 19.90
CA ALA A 381 3.11 82.91 21.36
C ALA A 381 4.48 82.75 22.05
N ARG A 382 5.29 81.77 21.63
CA ARG A 382 6.66 81.59 22.16
C ARG A 382 7.61 82.71 21.74
N ALA A 383 7.43 83.31 20.57
CA ALA A 383 8.22 84.48 20.16
C ALA A 383 7.93 85.69 21.08
N LYS A 384 6.67 85.94 21.45
CA LYS A 384 6.30 87.00 22.40
C LYS A 384 6.82 86.73 23.82
N ALA A 385 6.76 85.48 24.29
CA ALA A 385 7.28 85.11 25.61
C ALA A 385 8.82 85.16 25.70
N ALA A 386 9.52 84.94 24.58
CA ALA A 386 10.97 85.06 24.50
C ALA A 386 11.45 86.52 24.51
N GLU A 387 10.67 87.43 23.91
CA GLU A 387 10.94 88.88 23.94
C GLU A 387 10.78 89.45 25.36
N GLU A 388 9.77 88.97 26.11
CA GLU A 388 9.54 89.37 27.51
C GLU A 388 10.60 88.82 28.48
N LYS A 389 11.11 87.60 28.23
CA LYS A 389 12.22 87.02 29.02
C LYS A 389 13.60 87.61 28.67
N ALA A 390 13.80 88.10 27.45
CA ALA A 390 15.02 88.79 27.06
C ALA A 390 15.12 90.20 27.68
N ALA A 391 13.99 90.87 27.94
CA ALA A 391 13.95 92.15 28.65
C ALA A 391 14.21 92.01 30.17
N ALA A 392 13.88 90.86 30.78
CA ALA A 392 14.08 90.61 32.21
C ALA A 392 15.50 90.10 32.57
N ALA A 393 16.24 89.54 31.62
CA ALA A 393 17.56 88.94 31.85
C ALA A 393 18.75 89.92 31.71
N ALA A 394 18.50 91.17 31.29
CA ALA A 394 19.54 92.20 31.16
C ALA A 394 19.81 93.02 32.45
N ALA A 395 19.11 92.72 33.56
CA ALA A 395 19.15 93.50 34.80
C ALA A 395 19.75 92.78 36.03
N ARG A 396 20.32 91.58 35.90
CA ARG A 396 21.02 90.91 37.01
C ARG A 396 22.31 90.24 36.54
N ASN A 397 23.31 91.08 36.33
CA ASN A 397 24.71 90.71 36.26
C ASN A 397 25.37 91.07 37.61
N ASN A 398 26.36 90.27 38.04
CA ASN A 398 27.23 90.44 39.22
C ASN A 398 26.69 90.15 40.63
N SER A 399 27.08 88.99 41.18
CA SER A 399 27.98 88.87 42.34
C SER A 399 28.19 87.36 42.65
N GLU A 400 29.37 86.76 42.57
CA GLU A 400 30.57 86.90 43.43
C GLU A 400 30.69 85.71 44.42
N TRP A 401 31.77 84.92 44.24
CA TRP A 401 32.61 84.21 45.23
C TRP A 401 32.09 82.92 45.92
N GLU A 402 32.82 81.80 45.75
CA GLU A 402 33.77 81.14 46.70
C GLU A 402 33.03 80.39 47.83
N ALA A 403 33.40 79.21 48.34
CA ALA A 403 34.45 78.21 48.16
C ALA A 403 34.00 76.98 49.00
N GLU A 404 34.50 75.77 48.66
CA GLU A 404 34.72 74.60 49.56
C GLU A 404 33.46 74.02 50.28
N GLU A 405 33.32 72.77 50.74
CA GLU A 405 34.17 71.63 51.04
C GLU A 405 33.24 70.39 51.24
N GLU A 406 33.80 69.19 51.13
CA GLU A 406 33.43 67.89 51.75
C GLU A 406 32.04 67.21 51.58
N GLY A 407 32.09 65.87 51.38
CA GLY A 407 31.12 64.96 52.00
C GLY A 407 30.51 63.85 51.11
N GLU A 408 31.13 62.67 51.17
CA GLU A 408 30.63 61.30 50.95
C GLU A 408 29.10 61.11 50.72
N SER A 409 28.64 60.31 49.75
CA SER A 409 28.73 58.84 49.85
C SER A 409 28.22 58.14 48.57
N GLU A 410 28.98 57.13 48.19
CA GLU A 410 28.66 55.94 47.39
C GLU A 410 27.35 55.21 47.80
N PRO A 411 26.91 54.09 47.17
CA PRO A 411 27.35 53.42 45.93
C PRO A 411 26.12 52.97 45.08
N LYS A 412 26.12 52.28 43.92
CA LYS A 412 26.74 51.00 43.54
C LYS A 412 26.56 50.78 42.03
N LYS A 413 27.69 50.39 41.41
CA LYS A 413 27.84 49.27 40.47
C LYS A 413 27.31 49.41 39.02
N LYS A 414 28.25 49.86 38.18
CA LYS A 414 28.73 49.25 36.90
C LYS A 414 28.80 47.69 36.97
N PRO A 415 29.12 46.90 35.91
CA PRO A 415 29.79 47.24 34.63
C PRO A 415 29.21 46.44 33.41
N ARG A 416 29.74 46.32 32.19
CA ARG A 416 31.11 46.34 31.62
C ARG A 416 30.94 46.32 30.08
N PHE A 417 31.43 47.28 29.31
CA PHE A 417 32.74 47.31 28.62
C PHE A 417 33.23 45.99 27.97
N ARG A 418 33.27 45.97 26.63
CA ARG A 418 34.50 45.87 25.77
C ARG A 418 34.05 45.88 24.30
N LEU A 419 34.33 46.89 23.45
CA LEU A 419 35.59 47.33 22.80
C LEU A 419 36.27 46.29 21.91
N LYS A 420 36.43 46.67 20.63
CA LYS A 420 37.43 46.24 19.62
C LYS A 420 37.29 44.78 19.17
N SER A 421 37.58 44.39 17.93
CA SER A 421 38.31 45.00 16.81
C SER A 421 38.14 44.09 15.59
N GLU A 422 38.45 44.63 14.42
CA GLU A 422 39.10 43.94 13.30
C GLU A 422 38.34 42.83 12.54
N ALA A 423 38.16 43.13 11.24
CA ALA A 423 38.11 42.14 10.19
C ALA A 423 39.34 41.22 10.25
N PRO A 424 39.21 39.97 9.78
CA PRO A 424 39.71 39.74 8.43
C PRO A 424 38.81 38.85 7.56
N THR A 425 39.05 39.05 6.28
CA THR A 425 38.81 38.17 5.13
C THR A 425 38.95 36.68 5.40
N GLY A 426 38.06 35.91 4.77
CA GLY A 426 38.48 34.71 4.03
C GLY A 426 37.91 33.38 4.50
N SER A 427 37.10 32.81 3.59
CA SER A 427 37.18 31.40 3.15
C SER A 427 36.74 30.29 4.10
N ASP A 428 35.87 29.46 3.53
CA ASP A 428 35.62 28.05 3.83
C ASP A 428 34.75 27.67 5.04
N GLY A 429 33.69 26.94 4.69
CA GLY A 429 33.45 25.64 5.33
C GLY A 429 32.34 25.57 6.37
N GLY A 430 31.42 24.64 6.13
CA GLY A 430 30.65 23.97 7.17
C GLY A 430 29.30 24.62 7.47
N SER A 431 28.19 23.89 7.40
CA SER A 431 27.85 22.78 8.31
C SER A 431 27.47 23.28 9.70
N ASN A 432 26.40 22.67 10.22
CA ASN A 432 25.81 22.79 11.55
C ASN A 432 24.95 24.05 11.81
N SER A 433 23.82 23.97 12.52
CA SER A 433 23.47 23.00 13.56
C SER A 433 21.97 22.97 13.88
N ASN A 434 21.55 21.83 14.42
CA ASN A 434 20.65 21.68 15.56
C ASN A 434 19.37 22.52 15.60
N SER A 435 18.27 21.90 15.17
CA SER A 435 17.06 21.92 16.00
C SER A 435 17.03 20.62 16.82
N HIS A 436 17.44 20.80 18.07
CA HIS A 436 17.15 19.94 19.21
C HIS A 436 15.64 19.73 19.30
N TRP A 437 15.17 18.51 19.01
CA TRP A 437 13.83 18.08 19.37
C TRP A 437 13.93 17.19 20.61
N GLU A 438 13.46 17.77 21.69
CA GLU A 438 13.10 17.18 22.97
C GLU A 438 12.28 15.91 22.73
N ALA A 439 12.69 14.81 23.38
CA ALA A 439 11.90 13.59 23.44
C ALA A 439 10.68 13.87 24.34
N VAL A 440 9.50 13.95 23.72
CA VAL A 440 8.24 13.84 24.43
C VAL A 440 7.89 12.35 24.45
N ASP A 441 7.99 11.76 25.64
CA ASP A 441 7.28 10.54 26.01
C ASP A 441 5.77 10.82 25.90
N ASP A 442 5.13 10.27 24.88
CA ASP A 442 3.68 10.06 24.87
C ASP A 442 3.43 8.55 24.86
N SER A 443 3.32 8.05 26.09
CA SER A 443 2.78 6.77 26.49
C SER A 443 1.31 6.59 26.08
N ASP A 444 0.99 5.35 25.70
CA ASP A 444 -0.35 4.70 25.71
C ASP A 444 -1.51 5.42 24.99
N ASP A 445 -1.81 4.95 23.78
CA ASP A 445 -3.20 4.86 23.30
C ASP A 445 -3.37 3.54 22.52
N SER A 446 -3.74 2.51 23.28
CA SER A 446 -4.25 1.25 22.77
C SER A 446 -5.73 1.42 22.39
N ASP A 447 -6.01 1.75 21.12
CA ASP A 447 -7.36 1.67 20.58
C ASP A 447 -7.75 0.19 20.41
N TYR A 448 -8.42 -0.31 21.44
CA TYR A 448 -9.26 -1.49 21.41
C TYR A 448 -10.49 -1.21 20.53
N ASP A 449 -10.50 -1.72 19.30
CA ASP A 449 -11.74 -1.93 18.54
C ASP A 449 -12.52 -3.09 19.21
N ASN A 450 -13.27 -2.75 20.25
CA ASN A 450 -14.25 -3.62 20.91
C ASN A 450 -15.57 -2.84 21.07
N ASP A 451 -16.30 -2.68 19.97
CA ASP A 451 -17.76 -2.45 19.99
C ASP A 451 -18.37 -3.86 19.82
N ALA A 452 -18.86 -4.57 20.85
CA ALA A 452 -19.85 -4.17 21.84
C ALA A 452 -21.08 -3.49 21.20
N ASP A 453 -21.71 -4.21 20.28
CA ASP A 453 -23.17 -4.22 20.21
C ASP A 453 -23.68 -4.68 21.58
N ASP A 454 -24.14 -3.76 22.42
CA ASP A 454 -25.27 -3.93 23.35
C ASP A 454 -25.45 -2.67 24.24
N ASP A 455 -26.71 -2.33 24.48
CA ASP A 455 -27.19 -1.43 25.56
C ASP A 455 -27.38 0.09 25.33
N TYR A 456 -28.05 0.47 24.24
CA TYR A 456 -28.90 1.69 24.25
C TYR A 456 -30.28 1.41 23.65
N SER A 457 -31.11 0.68 24.41
CA SER A 457 -32.49 0.34 24.01
C SER A 457 -33.59 1.11 24.76
N SER A 458 -33.33 2.32 25.27
CA SER A 458 -34.36 3.07 26.03
C SER A 458 -35.05 4.21 25.25
N ASP A 459 -34.46 4.77 24.19
CA ASP A 459 -34.98 6.03 23.58
C ASP A 459 -35.44 5.88 22.12
N ASP A 460 -35.44 4.67 21.56
CA ASP A 460 -35.80 4.45 20.15
C ASP A 460 -37.30 4.27 19.89
N GLU A 461 -38.15 4.19 20.93
CA GLU A 461 -39.61 4.04 20.78
C GLU A 461 -40.25 5.26 20.11
N ASP A 462 -39.83 6.47 20.49
CA ASP A 462 -40.31 7.73 19.91
C ASP A 462 -39.81 7.97 18.47
N MET A 463 -38.84 7.20 18.00
CA MET A 463 -38.38 7.31 16.61
C MET A 463 -39.03 6.28 15.68
N GLN A 464 -39.85 5.35 16.18
CA GLN A 464 -40.40 4.27 15.35
C GLN A 464 -41.40 4.76 14.29
N HIS A 465 -42.15 5.83 14.56
CA HIS A 465 -43.15 6.38 13.63
C HIS A 465 -42.54 7.28 12.53
N LEU A 466 -41.24 7.60 12.60
CA LEU A 466 -40.57 8.45 11.63
C LEU A 466 -39.95 7.66 10.46
N SER A 467 -39.99 8.25 9.26
CA SER A 467 -39.35 7.71 8.06
C SER A 467 -37.83 7.56 8.25
N ARG A 468 -37.20 6.55 7.63
CA ARG A 468 -35.74 6.34 7.67
C ARG A 468 -34.94 7.60 7.30
N LYS A 469 -35.48 8.47 6.43
CA LYS A 469 -34.83 9.75 6.08
C LYS A 469 -34.93 10.78 7.20
N GLU A 470 -36.06 10.83 7.89
CA GLU A 470 -36.31 11.75 9.01
C GLU A 470 -35.46 11.37 10.22
N ARG A 471 -35.38 10.07 10.55
CA ARG A 471 -34.49 9.57 11.62
C ARG A 471 -33.02 9.98 11.39
N LYS A 472 -32.53 9.86 10.15
CA LYS A 472 -31.17 10.32 9.80
C LYS A 472 -31.00 11.83 9.91
N LYS A 473 -32.02 12.63 9.59
CA LYS A 473 -31.99 14.09 9.70
C LYS A 473 -32.01 14.53 11.17
N LEU A 474 -32.79 13.86 12.01
CA LEU A 474 -32.92 14.11 13.44
C LEU A 474 -31.63 13.75 14.20
N LYS A 475 -31.06 12.55 13.96
CA LYS A 475 -29.74 12.17 14.51
C LYS A 475 -28.62 13.14 14.07
N LYS A 476 -28.71 13.69 12.86
CA LYS A 476 -27.75 14.70 12.39
C LYS A 476 -27.92 16.05 13.07
N MET A 477 -29.16 16.48 13.36
CA MET A 477 -29.41 17.70 14.13
C MET A 477 -28.97 17.57 15.59
N GLN A 478 -29.26 16.44 16.25
CA GLN A 478 -28.80 16.18 17.63
C GLN A 478 -27.28 16.20 17.72
N ARG A 479 -26.56 15.60 16.76
CA ARG A 479 -25.09 15.69 16.66
C ARG A 479 -24.56 17.10 16.42
N GLN A 480 -25.33 17.97 15.78
CA GLN A 480 -24.96 19.38 15.59
C GLN A 480 -25.25 20.23 16.84
N GLN A 481 -26.32 19.91 17.58
CA GLN A 481 -26.64 20.60 18.83
C GLN A 481 -25.65 20.24 19.93
N THR A 482 -25.28 18.97 20.09
CA THR A 482 -24.23 18.53 21.03
C THR A 482 -22.89 19.22 20.74
N ARG A 483 -22.48 19.29 19.47
CA ARG A 483 -21.26 20.03 19.05
C ARG A 483 -21.31 21.55 19.25
N ARG A 484 -22.50 22.13 19.46
CA ARG A 484 -22.65 23.56 19.76
C ARG A 484 -22.73 23.82 21.26
N ALA A 485 -23.09 22.81 22.04
CA ALA A 485 -23.15 22.87 23.49
C ALA A 485 -21.81 22.54 24.15
N SER A 486 -20.96 21.74 23.48
CA SER A 486 -19.52 21.61 23.74
C SER A 486 -18.74 22.77 23.15
#